data_AF-A0A6L2PFA6-F1
#
_entry.id   AF-A0A6L2PFA6-F1
#
_cell.length_a   1.000
_cell.length_b   1.000
_cell.length_c   1.000
_cell.angle_alpha   90.00
_cell.angle_beta   90.00
_cell.angle_gamma   90.00
#
_symmetry.space_group_name_H-M   'P 1'
#
loop_
_entity.id
_entity.type
_entity.pdbx_description
1 polymer ?
#
loop_
_entity_poly.entity_id
_entity_poly.type
_entity_poly.pdbx_seq_one_letter_code
_entity_poly.pdbx_strand_id
1 'polypeptide(L)'
;FFSIALLALADANYCFIAVDVAAVEKPSDSNIFKHPNVGRKLECSQLGIPSSMLLPSDDGNCMPFVIVGDEAFALLEHILRPYPNRNLSIQQRIYNYKLTTTR
;
A
#
# COMPACT_ATOMS: atom_id res chain seq x y z
N PHE A 1 26.48 10.08 0.33
CA PHE A 1 25.22 10.59 -0.24
C PHE A 1 24.13 10.38 0.78
N PHE A 2 23.32 11.40 1.05
CA PHE A 2 22.11 11.27 1.86
C PHE A 2 20.94 11.13 0.90
N SER A 3 20.08 10.14 1.13
CA SER A 3 18.83 9.98 0.39
C SER A 3 17.68 10.41 1.28
N ILE A 4 16.69 11.10 0.72
CA ILE A 4 15.43 11.41 1.40
C ILE A 4 14.38 10.46 0.83
N ALA A 5 13.73 9.68 1.70
CA ALA A 5 12.57 8.88 1.36
C ALA A 5 11.30 9.70 1.57
N LEU A 6 10.41 9.64 0.58
CA LEU A 6 9.07 10.21 0.62
C LEU A 6 8.07 9.06 0.53
N LEU A 7 7.17 8.96 1.51
CA LEU A 7 6.01 8.09 1.46
C LEU A 7 4.77 8.99 1.44
N ALA A 8 3.94 8.85 0.42
CA ALA A 8 2.70 9.59 0.32
C ALA A 8 1.53 8.61 0.11
N LEU A 9 0.46 8.82 0.85
CA LEU A 9 -0.80 8.10 0.71
C LEU A 9 -1.83 9.04 0.11
N ALA A 10 -2.44 8.63 -1.00
CA ALA A 10 -3.50 9.36 -1.66
C ALA A 10 -4.81 8.57 -1.61
N ASP A 11 -5.93 9.28 -1.59
CA ASP A 11 -7.25 8.70 -1.73
C ASP A 11 -7.65 8.50 -3.20
N ALA A 12 -8.86 7.99 -3.43
CA ALA A 12 -9.42 7.77 -4.77
C ALA A 12 -9.66 9.07 -5.57
N ASN A 13 -9.63 10.25 -4.92
CA ASN A 13 -9.76 11.55 -5.58
C ASN A 13 -8.40 12.17 -5.88
N TYR A 14 -7.32 11.39 -5.82
CA TYR A 14 -5.94 11.85 -6.02
C TYR A 14 -5.50 12.93 -5.01
N CYS A 15 -6.13 12.97 -3.82
CA CYS A 15 -5.76 13.89 -2.75
C CYS A 15 -4.84 13.19 -1.74
N PHE A 16 -3.71 13.81 -1.39
CA PHE A 16 -2.84 13.29 -0.33
C PHE A 16 -3.54 13.37 1.02
N ILE A 17 -3.72 12.22 1.66
CA ILE A 17 -4.31 12.10 3.01
C ILE A 17 -3.24 11.92 4.09
N ALA A 18 -2.03 11.49 3.70
CA ALA A 18 -0.89 11.43 4.59
C ALA A 18 0.43 11.52 3.80
N VAL A 19 1.43 12.18 4.37
CA VAL A 19 2.78 12.27 3.82
C VAL A 19 3.78 12.07 4.95
N ASP A 20 4.81 11.26 4.69
CA ASP A 20 5.92 11.00 5.59
C ASP A 20 7.24 11.24 4.85
N VAL A 21 8.15 11.96 5.50
CA VAL A 21 9.46 12.31 4.95
C VAL A 21 10.52 11.82 5.92
N ALA A 22 11.38 10.92 5.46
CA ALA A 22 12.43 10.33 6.29
C ALA A 22 13.80 10.47 5.62
N ALA A 23 14.81 10.83 6.40
CA ALA A 23 16.21 10.75 5.94
C ALA A 23 16.66 9.29 5.99
N VAL A 24 17.10 8.73 4.87
CA VAL A 24 17.65 7.38 4.79
C VAL A 24 19.17 7.48 4.96
N GLU A 25 19.64 7.17 6.17
CA GLU A 25 21.07 7.24 6.49
C GLU A 25 21.87 6.07 5.91
N LYS A 26 21.22 4.94 5.57
CA LYS A 26 21.87 3.77 4.94
C LYS A 26 20.95 3.06 3.93
N PRO A 27 21.42 2.75 2.71
CA PRO A 27 20.63 2.08 1.68
C PRO A 27 20.28 0.61 2.00
N SER A 28 20.92 -0.01 3.00
CA SER A 28 20.63 -1.40 3.41
C SER A 28 19.55 -1.52 4.49
N ASP A 29 19.18 -0.42 5.14
CA ASP A 29 18.11 -0.42 6.12
C ASP A 29 16.79 -0.17 5.38
N SER A 30 16.27 -1.21 4.75
CA SER A 30 14.98 -1.30 4.03
C SER A 30 13.74 -1.03 4.89
N ASN A 31 13.93 -0.36 6.02
CA ASN A 31 12.97 -0.16 7.08
C ASN A 31 12.51 1.31 7.08
N ILE A 32 12.08 1.78 5.91
CA ILE A 32 11.45 3.10 5.71
C ILE A 32 10.25 3.28 6.68
N PHE A 33 9.69 2.16 7.17
CA PHE A 33 8.60 2.07 8.14
C PHE A 33 9.02 2.20 9.62
N LYS A 34 10.31 2.27 9.98
CA LYS A 34 10.75 2.40 11.38
C LYS A 34 10.44 3.76 12.02
N HIS A 35 10.14 4.78 11.23
CA HIS A 35 9.74 6.10 11.72
C HIS A 35 8.21 6.20 11.96
N PRO A 36 7.76 6.99 12.96
CA PRO A 36 6.50 6.72 13.65
C PRO A 36 5.22 7.26 12.99
N ASN A 37 5.22 7.67 11.72
CA ASN A 37 4.08 8.42 11.19
C ASN A 37 3.10 7.56 10.38
N VAL A 38 3.34 7.36 9.09
CA VAL A 38 2.34 6.72 8.20
C VAL A 38 2.60 5.22 8.10
N GLY A 39 3.85 4.85 7.87
CA GLY A 39 4.25 3.47 7.72
C GLY A 39 3.94 2.61 8.96
N ARG A 40 4.32 3.10 10.14
CA ARG A 40 4.07 2.39 11.40
C ARG A 40 2.58 2.34 11.78
N LYS A 41 1.81 3.41 11.51
CA LYS A 41 0.36 3.38 11.74
C LYS A 41 -0.34 2.39 10.82
N LEU A 42 0.17 2.22 9.61
CA LEU A 42 -0.33 1.24 8.67
C LEU A 42 -0.03 -0.19 9.14
N GLU A 43 1.18 -0.47 9.65
CA GLU A 43 1.56 -1.78 10.23
C GLU A 43 0.79 -2.11 11.52
N CYS A 44 0.47 -1.11 12.35
CA CYS A 44 -0.25 -1.29 13.60
C CYS A 44 -1.78 -1.16 13.48
N SER A 45 -2.33 -1.10 12.25
CA SER A 45 -3.77 -0.89 11.99
C SER A 45 -4.35 0.37 12.66
N GLN A 46 -3.54 1.41 12.81
CA GLN A 46 -3.87 2.71 13.43
C GLN A 46 -4.11 3.84 12.41
N LEU A 47 -4.20 3.50 11.12
CA LEU A 47 -4.45 4.47 10.06
C LEU A 47 -5.90 4.96 10.02
N GLY A 48 -6.81 4.31 10.77
CA GLY A 48 -8.23 4.65 10.80
C GLY A 48 -8.97 4.26 9.52
N ILE A 49 -8.60 3.12 8.92
CA ILE A 49 -9.26 2.60 7.72
C ILE A 49 -10.74 2.30 8.05
N PRO A 50 -11.70 2.80 7.26
CA PRO A 50 -13.12 2.54 7.49
C PRO A 50 -13.44 1.05 7.45
N SER A 51 -14.53 0.66 8.13
CA SER A 51 -15.08 -0.69 8.02
C SER A 51 -15.51 -1.00 6.58
N SER A 52 -15.49 -2.28 6.22
CA SER A 52 -15.93 -2.76 4.90
C SER A 52 -17.32 -2.23 4.52
N MET A 53 -17.50 -1.89 3.25
CA MET A 53 -18.73 -1.32 2.70
C MET A 53 -19.16 -2.09 1.45
N LEU A 54 -20.47 -2.10 1.17
CA LEU A 54 -20.97 -2.63 -0.10
C LEU A 54 -20.46 -1.80 -1.26
N LEU A 55 -20.13 -2.47 -2.37
CA LEU A 55 -19.78 -1.77 -3.60
C LEU A 55 -21.03 -1.09 -4.19
N PRO A 56 -20.86 0.04 -4.91
CA PRO A 56 -21.98 0.67 -5.59
C PRO A 56 -22.61 -0.32 -6.59
N SER A 57 -23.89 -0.63 -6.40
CA SER A 57 -24.66 -1.59 -7.22
C SER A 57 -24.38 -3.07 -6.97
N ASP A 58 -23.81 -3.43 -5.82
CA ASP A 58 -23.66 -4.82 -5.38
C ASP A 58 -24.51 -5.09 -4.13
N ASP A 59 -25.38 -6.11 -4.22
CA ASP A 59 -26.19 -6.60 -3.09
C ASP A 59 -25.46 -7.73 -2.32
N GLY A 60 -24.20 -7.99 -2.68
CA GLY A 60 -23.37 -9.05 -2.16
C GLY A 60 -22.66 -8.74 -0.84
N ASN A 61 -21.38 -9.12 -0.75
CA ASN A 61 -20.59 -9.02 0.48
C ASN A 61 -19.94 -7.63 0.62
N CYS A 62 -19.84 -7.13 1.85
CA CYS A 62 -19.07 -5.92 2.14
C CYS A 62 -17.59 -6.12 1.76
N MET A 63 -17.04 -5.19 0.99
CA MET A 63 -15.65 -5.20 0.57
C MET A 63 -14.80 -4.29 1.47
N PRO A 64 -13.60 -4.72 1.89
CA PRO A 64 -12.72 -3.91 2.71
C PRO A 64 -12.12 -2.77 1.90
N PHE A 65 -11.83 -1.66 2.58
CA PHE A 65 -10.96 -0.62 2.03
C PHE A 65 -9.51 -1.12 2.06
N VAL A 66 -8.81 -0.91 0.94
CA VAL A 66 -7.43 -1.37 0.75
C VAL A 66 -6.58 -0.27 0.14
N ILE A 67 -5.30 -0.29 0.49
CA ILE A 67 -4.27 0.58 -0.06
C ILE A 67 -3.52 -0.22 -1.14
N VAL A 68 -3.41 0.34 -2.33
CA VAL A 68 -2.64 -0.26 -3.42
C VAL A 68 -1.19 0.17 -3.27
N GLY A 69 -0.35 -0.71 -2.72
CA GLY A 69 1.07 -0.49 -2.49
C GLY A 69 1.93 -1.18 -3.55
N ASP A 70 3.18 -0.75 -3.69
CA ASP A 70 4.19 -1.42 -4.51
C ASP A 70 4.75 -2.72 -3.88
N GLU A 71 5.69 -3.36 -4.57
CA GLU A 71 6.33 -4.60 -4.10
C GLU A 71 7.21 -4.40 -2.84
N ALA A 72 7.59 -3.17 -2.50
CA ALA A 72 8.41 -2.87 -1.33
C ALA A 72 7.61 -2.88 -0.01
N PHE A 73 6.28 -2.74 -0.06
CA PHE A 73 5.43 -2.79 1.14
C PHE A 73 5.28 -4.22 1.67
N ALA A 74 5.27 -4.42 2.99
CA ALA A 74 4.90 -5.71 3.57
C ALA A 74 3.46 -6.11 3.18
N LEU A 75 3.19 -7.41 3.09
CA LEU A 75 1.83 -7.91 2.92
C LEU A 75 1.08 -7.72 4.25
N LEU A 76 0.08 -6.84 4.24
CA LEU A 76 -0.75 -6.49 5.40
C LEU A 76 -2.23 -6.60 5.02
N GLU A 77 -3.10 -6.69 6.01
CA GLU A 77 -4.55 -6.89 5.82
C GLU A 77 -5.18 -5.91 4.83
N HIS A 78 -4.79 -4.64 4.92
CA HIS A 78 -5.31 -3.58 4.07
C HIS A 78 -4.33 -3.15 2.96
N ILE A 79 -3.34 -3.98 2.59
CA ILE A 79 -2.44 -3.69 1.47
C ILE A 79 -2.61 -4.73 0.35
N LEU A 80 -2.93 -4.24 -0.84
CA LEU A 80 -2.75 -4.98 -2.08
C LEU A 80 -1.43 -4.59 -2.73
N ARG A 81 -0.55 -5.57 -2.88
CA ARG A 81 0.73 -5.44 -3.60
C ARG A 81 0.84 -6.46 -4.72
N PRO A 82 1.64 -6.19 -5.77
CA PRO A 82 1.90 -7.17 -6.81
C PRO A 82 2.66 -8.36 -6.23
N TYR A 83 2.44 -9.53 -6.82
CA TYR A 83 3.30 -10.69 -6.61
C TYR A 83 4.72 -10.38 -7.11
N PRO A 84 5.76 -10.88 -6.43
CA PRO A 84 7.14 -10.71 -6.89
C PRO A 84 7.33 -11.22 -8.32
N ASN A 85 8.06 -10.48 -9.16
CA ASN A 85 8.23 -10.79 -10.59
C ASN A 85 9.13 -12.01 -10.89
N ARG A 86 8.96 -13.11 -10.16
CA ARG A 86 9.70 -14.37 -10.29
C ARG A 86 8.71 -15.53 -10.33
N ASN A 87 8.82 -16.40 -11.35
CA ASN A 87 8.03 -17.63 -11.49
C ASN A 87 6.51 -17.44 -11.34
N LEU A 88 5.97 -16.36 -11.90
CA LEU A 88 4.54 -16.05 -11.82
C LEU A 88 3.69 -17.02 -12.66
N SER A 89 2.62 -17.53 -12.07
CA SER A 89 1.55 -18.20 -12.81
C SER A 89 0.80 -17.20 -13.70
N ILE A 90 0.04 -17.71 -14.68
CA ILE A 90 -0.80 -16.88 -15.56
C ILE A 90 -1.77 -16.02 -14.73
N GLN A 91 -2.37 -16.59 -13.67
CA GLN A 91 -3.30 -15.87 -12.82
C GLN A 91 -2.62 -14.73 -12.04
N GLN A 92 -1.40 -14.97 -11.54
CA GLN A 92 -0.63 -13.92 -10.86
C GLN A 92 -0.21 -12.81 -11.82
N ARG A 93 0.11 -13.14 -13.08
CA ARG A 93 0.37 -12.14 -14.13
C ARG A 93 -0.86 -11.27 -14.40
N ILE A 94 -2.03 -11.90 -14.53
CA ILE A 94 -3.30 -11.17 -14.73
C ILE A 94 -3.59 -10.27 -13.53
N TYR A 95 -3.41 -10.77 -12.31
CA TYR A 95 -3.56 -9.97 -11.09
C TYR A 95 -2.60 -8.78 -11.07
N ASN A 96 -1.29 -9.00 -11.29
CA ASN A 96 -0.30 -7.92 -11.30
C ASN A 96 -0.62 -6.86 -12.36
N TYR A 97 -1.05 -7.28 -13.56
CA TYR A 97 -1.47 -6.37 -14.61
C TYR A 97 -2.67 -5.53 -14.18
N LYS A 98 -3.75 -6.16 -13.67
CA LYS A 98 -4.94 -5.44 -13.17
C LYS A 98 -4.59 -4.47 -12.04
N LEU A 99 -3.77 -4.89 -11.08
CA LEU A 99 -3.33 -4.05 -9.97
C LEU A 99 -2.46 -2.86 -10.44
N THR A 100 -1.73 -3.04 -11.54
CA THR A 100 -0.95 -1.94 -12.13
C THR A 100 -1.87 -0.91 -12.79
N THR A 101 -2.96 -1.35 -13.42
CA THR A 101 -3.93 -0.45 -14.08
C THR A 101 -4.82 0.35 -13.11
N THR A 102 -4.83 0.02 -11.81
CA THR A 102 -5.59 0.76 -10.79
C THR A 102 -4.81 1.91 -10.15
N ARG A 103 -3.53 2.06 -10.48
CA ARG A 103 -2.68 3.19 -10.05
C ARG A 103 -2.68 4.26 -11.12
#